data_AF-A0A2A9NYH3-F1
#
_entry.id   AF-A0A2A9NYH3-F1
#
_cell.length_a   1.000
_cell.length_b   1.000
_cell.length_c   1.000
_cell.angle_alpha   90.00
_cell.angle_beta   90.00
_cell.angle_gamma   90.00
#
_symmetry.space_group_name_H-M   'P 1'
#
loop_
_entity.id
_entity.type
_entity.pdbx_description
1 polymer ?
#
loop_
_entity_poly.entity_id
_entity_poly.type
_entity_poly.pdbx_seq_one_letter_code
_entity_poly.pdbx_strand_id
1 'polypeptide(L)'
;MSEPTVTRALKSQVGGHKGVTTTEDESLIIKPALPLEVNFYQTLNSESTFAPLRPFVPNFIGTLKLEGEIAGNSANGGSVVIQTTSNKKESIVLENLSHPFLKPNILDIKLGTVLYDEDAPLDKKERMIKTAQQTTSFETGIRLTGFQVYDNETQQPVITPKSYGKSIKSSDLPDGIARFFPVGSGHTTSSSSGLPLKLLLPILSGVRDDVAEIREVMAALELRMVAGSLLVIYEADWARAEEMLKCGYVVEEEEEEEDEEESDEDEKKKNGPPFVVKLIDFAHTRVATGEGPDEGVLKGIDTVLRLIDGRIRELE
;
A
#
# COMPACT_ATOMS: atom_id res chain seq x y z
N MET A 1 26.96 16.76 13.03
CA MET A 1 26.32 16.95 11.71
C MET A 1 25.88 15.56 11.30
N SER A 2 24.58 15.28 11.31
CA SER A 2 24.04 14.02 10.80
C SER A 2 24.39 13.90 9.32
N GLU A 3 24.90 12.74 8.90
CA GLU A 3 25.17 12.48 7.49
C GLU A 3 23.88 12.68 6.65
N PRO A 4 23.99 13.19 5.41
CA PRO A 4 22.82 13.36 4.55
C PRO A 4 22.18 11.99 4.31
N THR A 5 20.90 11.84 4.67
CA THR A 5 20.13 10.61 4.44
C THR A 5 20.15 10.25 2.96
N VAL A 6 20.84 9.16 2.62
CA VAL A 6 20.90 8.65 1.25
C VAL A 6 19.56 7.98 0.93
N THR A 7 18.82 8.51 -0.04
CA THR A 7 17.55 7.92 -0.49
C THR A 7 17.74 7.11 -1.76
N ARG A 8 17.06 5.96 -1.86
CA ARG A 8 17.07 5.07 -3.03
C ARG A 8 15.68 4.98 -3.66
N ALA A 9 15.61 4.57 -4.94
CA ALA A 9 14.33 4.31 -5.59
C ALA A 9 13.67 3.05 -5.00
N LEU A 10 12.35 3.08 -4.79
CA LEU A 10 11.61 1.93 -4.27
C LEU A 10 11.56 0.81 -5.33
N LYS A 11 12.17 -0.35 -5.02
CA LYS A 11 12.29 -1.49 -5.95
C LYS A 11 10.94 -2.17 -6.23
N SER A 12 10.07 -2.26 -5.23
CA SER A 12 8.83 -3.07 -5.26
C SER A 12 7.56 -2.25 -5.51
N GLN A 13 7.63 -1.19 -6.30
CA GLN A 13 6.48 -0.32 -6.54
C GLN A 13 5.53 -0.89 -7.61
N VAL A 14 4.45 -1.56 -7.18
CA VAL A 14 3.40 -2.09 -8.08
C VAL A 14 2.30 -1.05 -8.41
N GLY A 15 2.14 -0.02 -7.56
CA GLY A 15 1.08 0.99 -7.58
C GLY A 15 1.56 2.43 -7.33
N GLY A 16 0.67 3.41 -7.21
CA GLY A 16 1.03 4.80 -6.81
C GLY A 16 1.72 5.71 -7.84
N HIS A 17 2.16 6.89 -7.38
CA HIS A 17 2.77 7.97 -8.15
C HIS A 17 4.29 7.80 -8.34
N LYS A 18 4.84 8.38 -9.42
CA LYS A 18 6.29 8.38 -9.66
C LYS A 18 7.03 9.25 -8.62
N GLY A 19 8.25 8.86 -8.28
CA GLY A 19 9.14 9.65 -7.41
C GLY A 19 9.10 9.26 -5.93
N VAL A 20 8.50 8.11 -5.61
CA VAL A 20 8.61 7.51 -4.27
C VAL A 20 10.03 6.97 -4.08
N THR A 21 10.66 7.38 -2.99
CA THR A 21 11.99 6.90 -2.57
C THR A 21 11.90 6.24 -1.21
N THR A 22 12.96 5.55 -0.82
CA THR A 22 13.09 4.88 0.49
C THR A 22 14.43 5.24 1.12
N THR A 23 14.53 5.15 2.45
CA THR A 23 15.78 5.32 3.20
C THR A 23 16.79 4.21 2.88
N GLU A 24 18.03 4.36 3.32
CA GLU A 24 19.11 3.41 3.01
C GLU A 24 18.85 2.01 3.58
N ASP A 25 18.31 1.95 4.80
CA ASP A 25 17.84 0.75 5.49
C ASP A 25 16.51 0.23 4.95
N GLU A 26 15.91 0.91 3.97
CA GLU A 26 14.60 0.62 3.37
C GLU A 26 13.42 0.64 4.37
N SER A 27 13.59 1.17 5.59
CA SER A 27 12.56 1.16 6.65
C SER A 27 11.45 2.20 6.44
N LEU A 28 11.75 3.32 5.78
CA LEU A 28 10.82 4.42 5.54
C LEU A 28 10.61 4.69 4.04
N ILE A 29 9.43 5.20 3.71
CA ILE A 29 9.05 5.70 2.40
C ILE A 29 8.97 7.22 2.44
N ILE A 30 9.60 7.87 1.46
CA ILE A 30 9.48 9.31 1.21
C ILE A 30 8.68 9.49 -0.06
N LYS A 31 7.49 10.08 0.07
CA LYS A 31 6.54 10.26 -1.03
C LYS A 31 6.27 11.75 -1.25
N PRO A 32 6.58 12.30 -2.43
CA PRO A 32 6.10 13.62 -2.82
C PRO A 32 4.57 13.68 -2.70
N ALA A 33 4.06 14.65 -1.94
CA ALA A 33 2.67 14.66 -1.53
C ALA A 33 1.99 15.98 -1.92
N LEU A 34 0.69 15.90 -2.22
CA LEU A 34 -0.14 17.09 -2.37
C LEU A 34 -0.47 17.66 -0.98
N PRO A 35 -0.71 18.98 -0.86
CA PRO A 35 -1.10 19.59 0.42
C PRO A 35 -2.31 18.91 1.08
N LEU A 36 -3.25 18.39 0.28
CA LEU A 36 -4.40 17.66 0.78
C LEU A 36 -4.02 16.32 1.44
N GLU A 37 -3.04 15.59 0.88
CA GLU A 37 -2.55 14.34 1.47
C GLU A 37 -1.85 14.60 2.80
N VAL A 38 -1.00 15.63 2.84
CA VAL A 38 -0.29 16.06 4.05
C VAL A 38 -1.30 16.41 5.15
N ASN A 39 -2.29 17.23 4.83
CA ASN A 39 -3.33 17.64 5.76
C ASN A 39 -4.16 16.44 6.27
N PHE A 40 -4.48 15.49 5.38
CA PHE A 40 -5.21 14.28 5.76
C PHE A 40 -4.43 13.45 6.79
N TYR A 41 -3.14 13.17 6.55
CA TYR A 41 -2.31 12.44 7.51
C TYR A 41 -2.15 13.19 8.84
N GLN A 42 -2.01 14.52 8.81
CA GLN A 42 -1.96 15.31 10.04
C GLN A 42 -3.27 15.21 10.84
N THR A 43 -4.41 15.38 10.17
CA THR A 43 -5.75 15.29 10.77
C THR A 43 -6.03 13.89 11.31
N LEU A 44 -5.67 12.84 10.58
CA LEU A 44 -5.83 11.45 10.99
C LEU A 44 -5.10 11.15 12.31
N ASN A 45 -3.92 11.74 12.51
CA ASN A 45 -3.13 11.56 13.73
C ASN A 45 -3.57 12.45 14.90
N SER A 46 -4.06 13.67 14.63
CA SER A 46 -4.46 14.59 15.70
C SER A 46 -5.89 14.36 16.20
N GLU A 47 -6.82 14.00 15.32
CA GLU A 47 -8.25 13.94 15.64
C GLU A 47 -8.66 12.54 16.13
N SER A 48 -9.34 12.51 17.29
CA SER A 48 -9.80 11.26 17.92
C SER A 48 -10.82 10.49 17.10
N THR A 49 -11.62 11.17 16.25
CA THR A 49 -12.58 10.55 15.35
C THR A 49 -11.94 9.54 14.39
N PHE A 50 -10.68 9.76 14.00
CA PHE A 50 -9.95 8.85 13.11
C PHE A 50 -9.15 7.77 13.85
N ALA A 51 -9.18 7.72 15.18
CA ALA A 51 -8.44 6.73 15.94
C ALA A 51 -8.69 5.28 15.48
N PRO A 52 -9.93 4.85 15.16
CA PRO A 52 -10.17 3.50 14.64
C PRO A 52 -9.56 3.22 13.25
N LEU A 53 -9.25 4.26 12.47
CA LEU A 53 -8.65 4.13 11.12
C LEU A 53 -7.12 4.01 11.17
N ARG A 54 -6.47 4.51 12.23
CA ARG A 54 -5.01 4.56 12.37
C ARG A 54 -4.33 3.18 12.19
N PRO A 55 -4.86 2.08 12.74
CA PRO A 55 -4.28 0.75 12.52
C PRO A 55 -4.26 0.32 11.06
N PHE A 56 -5.13 0.90 10.23
CA PHE A 56 -5.32 0.52 8.83
C PHE A 56 -4.70 1.49 7.83
N VAL A 57 -3.85 2.41 8.26
CA VAL A 57 -3.09 3.29 7.36
C VAL A 57 -1.59 3.16 7.66
N PRO A 58 -0.70 3.54 6.73
CA PRO A 58 0.73 3.61 7.01
C PRO A 58 0.99 4.61 8.15
N ASN A 59 1.85 4.21 9.10
CA ASN A 59 2.35 5.11 10.12
C ASN A 59 2.99 6.34 9.49
N PHE A 60 2.55 7.52 9.92
CA PHE A 60 3.00 8.81 9.40
C PHE A 60 4.03 9.42 10.35
N ILE A 61 5.27 9.47 9.89
CA ILE A 61 6.41 9.93 10.69
C ILE A 61 6.50 11.47 10.65
N GLY A 62 6.17 12.08 9.51
CA GLY A 62 6.19 13.53 9.36
C GLY A 62 6.34 14.00 7.92
N THR A 63 6.80 15.24 7.77
CA THR A 63 6.97 15.89 6.46
C THR A 63 8.42 16.32 6.23
N LEU A 64 8.90 16.18 4.99
CA LEU A 64 10.15 16.77 4.52
C LEU A 64 9.87 17.91 3.54
N LYS A 65 10.61 19.00 3.70
CA LYS A 65 10.60 20.14 2.77
C LYS A 65 11.97 20.25 2.12
N LEU A 66 12.00 20.25 0.79
CA LEU A 66 13.24 20.52 0.07
C LEU A 66 13.56 22.02 0.18
N GLU A 67 14.69 22.37 0.78
CA GLU A 67 15.19 23.75 0.84
C GLU A 67 16.39 23.93 -0.10
N GLY A 68 16.19 24.68 -1.18
CA GLY A 68 17.24 25.17 -2.09
C GLY A 68 17.58 24.21 -3.26
N GLU A 69 17.56 24.74 -4.48
CA GLU A 69 18.29 24.16 -5.61
C GLU A 69 19.57 24.98 -5.83
N ILE A 70 20.74 24.31 -5.86
CA ILE A 70 21.97 24.95 -6.33
C ILE A 70 21.89 24.94 -7.86
N ALA A 71 21.59 26.08 -8.47
CA ALA A 71 21.72 26.24 -9.91
C ALA A 71 23.18 26.00 -10.31
N GLY A 72 23.42 24.93 -11.09
CA GLY A 72 24.75 24.56 -11.54
C GLY A 72 25.45 25.69 -12.33
N ASN A 73 26.61 26.08 -11.82
CA ASN A 73 27.68 26.92 -12.37
C ASN A 73 27.49 27.50 -13.78
N SER A 74 27.29 28.82 -13.86
CA SER A 74 28.05 29.60 -14.84
C SER A 74 29.50 29.67 -14.36
N ALA A 75 30.40 29.10 -15.14
CA ALA A 75 31.84 29.28 -14.98
C ALA A 75 32.18 30.77 -15.17
N ASN A 76 32.19 31.53 -14.08
CA ASN A 76 33.04 32.69 -13.81
C ASN A 76 32.63 33.28 -12.46
N GLY A 77 33.60 33.50 -11.57
CA GLY A 77 33.37 33.88 -10.17
C GLY A 77 32.36 35.02 -9.99
N GLY A 78 31.37 34.80 -9.13
CA GLY A 78 30.39 35.80 -8.74
C GLY A 78 29.10 35.17 -8.20
N SER A 79 28.94 35.23 -6.88
CA SER A 79 27.71 35.01 -6.09
C SER A 79 26.89 33.73 -6.33
N VAL A 80 26.83 32.87 -5.31
CA VAL A 80 25.84 31.78 -5.24
C VAL A 80 24.45 32.41 -5.11
N VAL A 81 23.71 32.48 -6.21
CA VAL A 81 22.31 32.88 -6.18
C VAL A 81 21.50 31.66 -5.75
N ILE A 82 21.12 31.60 -4.48
CA ILE A 82 20.11 30.65 -4.00
C ILE A 82 18.78 31.09 -4.62
N GLN A 83 18.35 30.43 -5.71
CA GLN A 83 17.00 30.59 -6.19
C GLN A 83 16.07 29.84 -5.23
N THR A 84 15.35 30.59 -4.42
CA THR A 84 14.20 30.07 -3.67
C THR A 84 13.10 29.76 -4.69
N THR A 85 13.03 28.51 -5.16
CA THR A 85 11.90 28.07 -5.98
C THR A 85 10.63 28.17 -5.14
N SER A 86 9.69 29.00 -5.59
CA SER A 86 8.44 29.32 -4.87
C SER A 86 7.43 28.16 -4.81
N ASN A 87 7.78 26.99 -5.35
CA ASN A 87 7.02 25.75 -5.23
C ASN A 87 7.79 24.76 -4.35
N LYS A 88 7.72 24.95 -3.03
CA LYS A 88 8.25 23.98 -2.06
C LYS A 88 7.53 22.65 -2.26
N LYS A 89 8.18 21.67 -2.90
CA LYS A 89 7.68 20.31 -2.98
C LYS A 89 7.79 19.69 -1.59
N GLU A 90 6.65 19.50 -0.94
CA GLU A 90 6.55 18.80 0.33
C GLU A 90 6.44 17.30 0.07
N SER A 91 7.09 16.50 0.92
CA SER A 91 6.99 15.05 0.92
C SER A 91 6.51 14.58 2.27
N ILE A 92 5.72 13.51 2.30
CA ILE A 92 5.39 12.78 3.52
C ILE A 92 6.40 11.65 3.72
N VAL A 93 6.72 11.40 4.98
CA VAL A 93 7.53 10.26 5.42
C VAL A 93 6.59 9.27 6.09
N LEU A 94 6.55 8.05 5.54
CA LEU A 94 5.70 6.96 6.00
C LEU A 94 6.55 5.74 6.34
N GLU A 95 6.05 4.84 7.17
CA GLU A 95 6.63 3.50 7.28
C GLU A 95 6.64 2.79 5.91
N ASN A 96 7.66 1.95 5.67
CA ASN A 96 7.66 1.05 4.53
C ASN A 96 6.96 -0.27 4.88
N LEU A 97 5.70 -0.40 4.48
CA LEU A 97 4.89 -1.60 4.71
C LEU A 97 5.49 -2.90 4.14
N SER A 98 6.40 -2.81 3.16
CA SER A 98 7.06 -4.00 2.59
C SER A 98 8.36 -4.40 3.30
N HIS A 99 8.93 -3.52 4.12
CA HIS A 99 10.22 -3.72 4.79
C HIS A 99 10.27 -4.97 5.70
N PRO A 100 9.22 -5.30 6.48
CA PRO A 100 9.20 -6.48 7.34
C PRO A 100 9.18 -7.82 6.59
N PHE A 101 8.95 -7.81 5.28
CA PHE A 101 8.84 -9.03 4.47
C PHE A 101 10.19 -9.35 3.81
N LEU A 102 10.51 -10.64 3.70
CA LEU A 102 11.66 -11.12 2.93
C LEU A 102 11.30 -11.23 1.45
N LYS A 103 10.15 -11.83 1.14
CA LYS A 103 9.64 -12.00 -0.22
C LYS A 103 8.21 -11.48 -0.31
N PRO A 104 8.00 -10.14 -0.35
CA PRO A 104 6.67 -9.56 -0.33
C PRO A 104 5.89 -9.86 -1.61
N ASN A 105 4.76 -10.54 -1.47
CA ASN A 105 3.67 -10.50 -2.45
C ASN A 105 2.87 -9.23 -2.20
N ILE A 106 2.63 -8.40 -3.23
CA ILE A 106 1.99 -7.08 -3.06
C ILE A 106 0.85 -6.92 -4.05
N LEU A 107 -0.33 -6.56 -3.57
CA LEU A 107 -1.50 -6.22 -4.38
C LEU A 107 -2.04 -4.84 -4.01
N ASP A 108 -2.16 -3.97 -5.01
CA ASP A 108 -2.84 -2.68 -4.89
C ASP A 108 -4.23 -2.77 -5.54
N ILE A 109 -5.28 -2.63 -4.72
CA ILE A 109 -6.67 -2.60 -5.16
C ILE A 109 -7.18 -1.16 -5.08
N LYS A 110 -7.40 -0.52 -6.22
CA LYS A 110 -8.08 0.79 -6.23
C LYS A 110 -9.53 0.63 -5.82
N LEU A 111 -9.98 1.54 -4.97
CA LEU A 111 -11.34 1.58 -4.44
C LEU A 111 -12.15 2.72 -5.07
N GLY A 112 -13.47 2.56 -5.06
CA GLY A 112 -14.43 3.56 -5.49
C GLY A 112 -15.01 3.32 -6.89
N THR A 113 -16.27 3.71 -7.04
CA THR A 113 -16.98 3.76 -8.33
C THR A 113 -16.76 5.09 -9.06
N VAL A 114 -16.37 6.14 -8.33
CA VAL A 114 -16.05 7.48 -8.83
C VAL A 114 -14.55 7.69 -8.76
N LEU A 115 -13.94 8.06 -9.89
CA LEU A 115 -12.47 8.18 -10.04
C LEU A 115 -12.00 9.63 -10.25
N TYR A 116 -12.84 10.61 -9.98
CA TYR A 116 -12.54 12.03 -10.17
C TYR A 116 -12.97 12.86 -8.96
N ASP A 117 -12.24 13.96 -8.75
CA ASP A 117 -12.57 14.97 -7.75
C ASP A 117 -13.76 15.83 -8.20
N GLU A 118 -14.54 16.34 -7.26
CA GLU A 118 -15.63 17.29 -7.54
C GLU A 118 -15.14 18.55 -8.26
N ASP A 119 -13.92 19.00 -7.98
CA ASP A 119 -13.32 20.19 -8.61
C ASP A 119 -12.49 19.86 -9.87
N ALA A 120 -12.49 18.59 -10.32
CA ALA A 120 -11.75 18.21 -11.50
C ALA A 120 -12.27 18.96 -12.76
N PRO A 121 -11.36 19.40 -13.66
CA PRO A 121 -11.74 19.93 -14.97
C PRO A 121 -12.64 18.97 -15.74
N LEU A 122 -13.55 19.50 -16.57
CA LEU A 122 -14.57 18.70 -17.28
C LEU A 122 -13.95 17.58 -18.13
N ASP A 123 -12.86 17.86 -18.84
CA ASP A 123 -12.12 16.88 -19.64
C ASP A 123 -11.51 15.75 -18.75
N LYS A 124 -10.98 16.10 -17.56
CA LYS A 124 -10.50 15.12 -16.57
C LYS A 124 -11.66 14.26 -16.07
N LYS A 125 -12.81 14.86 -15.75
CA LYS A 125 -14.01 14.15 -15.28
C LYS A 125 -14.52 13.15 -16.32
N GLU A 126 -14.73 13.59 -17.56
CA GLU A 126 -15.20 12.74 -18.65
C GLU A 126 -14.27 11.54 -18.88
N ARG A 127 -12.95 11.77 -18.87
CA ARG A 127 -11.94 10.70 -19.00
C ARG A 127 -12.02 9.71 -17.84
N MET A 128 -12.20 10.17 -16.61
CA MET A 128 -12.29 9.31 -15.43
C MET A 128 -13.61 8.53 -15.38
N ILE A 129 -14.73 9.13 -15.78
CA ILE A 129 -16.02 8.44 -15.95
C ILE A 129 -15.87 7.30 -16.96
N LYS A 130 -15.30 7.58 -18.13
CA LYS A 130 -15.04 6.57 -19.16
C LYS A 130 -14.12 5.46 -18.63
N THR A 131 -13.09 5.81 -17.87
CA THR A 131 -12.19 4.83 -17.25
C THR A 131 -12.93 3.93 -16.25
N ALA A 132 -13.79 4.51 -15.41
CA ALA A 132 -14.58 3.74 -14.45
C ALA A 132 -15.49 2.74 -15.18
N GLN A 133 -16.20 3.19 -16.22
CA GLN A 133 -17.12 2.37 -17.02
C GLN A 133 -16.43 1.28 -17.84
N GLN A 134 -15.20 1.51 -18.28
CA GLN A 134 -14.44 0.55 -19.09
C GLN A 134 -13.65 -0.47 -18.25
N THR A 135 -13.66 -0.32 -16.93
CA THR A 135 -12.96 -1.21 -15.99
C THR A 135 -13.95 -1.77 -14.97
N THR A 136 -13.47 -2.64 -14.08
CA THR A 136 -14.30 -3.21 -13.02
C THR A 136 -14.76 -2.17 -11.99
N SER A 137 -14.13 -0.98 -11.94
CA SER A 137 -14.41 0.04 -10.92
C SER A 137 -15.88 0.46 -10.86
N PHE A 138 -16.52 0.70 -12.00
CA PHE A 138 -17.92 1.16 -11.99
C PHE A 138 -18.88 0.09 -11.46
N GLU A 139 -18.73 -1.14 -11.94
CA GLU A 139 -19.63 -2.25 -11.59
C GLU A 139 -19.38 -2.78 -10.18
N THR A 140 -18.12 -2.83 -9.73
CA THR A 140 -17.72 -3.56 -8.53
C THR A 140 -17.12 -2.68 -7.43
N GLY A 141 -16.85 -1.41 -7.70
CA GLY A 141 -16.16 -0.52 -6.76
C GLY A 141 -14.66 -0.82 -6.61
N ILE A 142 -14.11 -1.79 -7.35
CA ILE A 142 -12.67 -2.10 -7.31
C ILE A 142 -12.01 -2.17 -8.68
N ARG A 143 -10.69 -1.96 -8.70
CA ARG A 143 -9.81 -2.37 -9.81
C ARG A 143 -8.46 -2.81 -9.28
N LEU A 144 -8.03 -4.03 -9.64
CA LEU A 144 -6.69 -4.53 -9.35
C LEU A 144 -5.69 -3.69 -10.15
N THR A 145 -4.91 -2.81 -9.53
CA THR A 145 -4.09 -1.84 -10.29
C THR A 145 -2.72 -2.35 -10.69
N GLY A 146 -2.34 -3.50 -10.16
CA GLY A 146 -1.05 -4.15 -10.35
C GLY A 146 -0.76 -4.97 -9.12
N PHE A 147 -0.06 -6.08 -9.31
CA PHE A 147 0.42 -6.87 -8.20
C PHE A 147 1.67 -7.64 -8.58
N GLN A 148 2.45 -8.03 -7.58
CA GLN A 148 3.55 -8.95 -7.74
C GLN A 148 3.32 -10.17 -6.87
N VAL A 149 3.68 -11.34 -7.40
CA VAL A 149 3.75 -12.58 -6.63
C VAL A 149 5.14 -13.15 -6.80
N TYR A 150 5.81 -13.45 -5.70
CA TYR A 150 7.13 -14.01 -5.68
C TYR A 150 7.08 -15.49 -6.10
N ASP A 151 7.97 -15.85 -7.00
CA ASP A 151 8.21 -17.21 -7.44
C ASP A 151 9.40 -17.78 -6.64
N ASN A 152 9.12 -18.80 -5.83
CA ASN A 152 10.12 -19.42 -4.96
C ASN A 152 11.07 -20.36 -5.71
N GLU A 153 10.77 -20.78 -6.94
CA GLU A 153 11.73 -21.54 -7.75
C GLU A 153 12.69 -20.60 -8.48
N THR A 154 12.17 -19.55 -9.12
CA THR A 154 13.01 -18.59 -9.86
C THR A 154 13.66 -17.54 -8.96
N GLN A 155 13.26 -17.45 -7.69
CA GLN A 155 13.72 -16.45 -6.72
C GLN A 155 13.51 -15.02 -7.22
N GLN A 156 12.40 -14.77 -7.92
CA GLN A 156 12.09 -13.46 -8.50
C GLN A 156 10.59 -13.11 -8.37
N PRO A 157 10.26 -11.81 -8.26
CA PRO A 157 8.88 -11.36 -8.32
C PRO A 157 8.32 -11.44 -9.74
N VAL A 158 7.17 -12.09 -9.89
CA VAL A 158 6.37 -12.10 -11.12
C VAL A 158 5.38 -10.95 -11.08
N ILE A 159 5.61 -9.94 -11.92
CA ILE A 159 4.80 -8.71 -11.95
C ILE A 159 3.60 -8.90 -12.90
N THR A 160 2.40 -8.67 -12.36
CA THR A 160 1.18 -8.48 -13.13
C THR A 160 0.94 -6.98 -13.32
N PRO A 161 1.04 -6.46 -14.56
CA PRO A 161 1.06 -5.02 -14.82
C PRO A 161 -0.33 -4.37 -14.72
N LYS A 162 -0.35 -3.03 -14.61
CA LYS A 162 -1.60 -2.24 -14.57
C LYS A 162 -2.53 -2.45 -15.77
N SER A 163 -1.99 -2.89 -16.90
CA SER A 163 -2.79 -3.22 -18.10
C SER A 163 -3.72 -4.40 -17.86
N TYR A 164 -3.31 -5.40 -17.07
CA TYR A 164 -4.16 -6.53 -16.69
C TYR A 164 -5.43 -6.07 -15.97
N GLY A 165 -5.27 -5.20 -14.96
CA GLY A 165 -6.38 -4.59 -14.23
C GLY A 165 -7.34 -3.75 -15.08
N LYS A 166 -6.85 -3.19 -16.19
CA LYS A 166 -7.67 -2.43 -17.13
C LYS A 166 -8.43 -3.34 -18.09
N SER A 167 -7.93 -4.55 -18.36
CA SER A 167 -8.52 -5.49 -19.32
C SER A 167 -9.47 -6.51 -18.69
N ILE A 168 -9.21 -6.92 -17.45
CA ILE A 168 -9.98 -7.94 -16.73
C ILE A 168 -11.45 -7.54 -16.58
N LYS A 169 -12.37 -8.52 -16.62
CA LYS A 169 -13.80 -8.31 -16.40
C LYS A 169 -14.20 -8.66 -14.98
N SER A 170 -15.37 -8.17 -14.57
CA SER A 170 -15.92 -8.42 -13.24
C SER A 170 -16.10 -9.92 -12.95
N SER A 171 -16.38 -10.72 -13.99
CA SER A 171 -16.47 -12.19 -13.92
C SER A 171 -15.14 -12.88 -13.61
N ASP A 172 -14.02 -12.26 -13.99
CA ASP A 172 -12.69 -12.88 -13.91
C ASP A 172 -11.93 -12.39 -12.66
N LEU A 173 -12.54 -11.51 -11.85
CA LEU A 173 -11.96 -11.06 -10.58
C LEU A 173 -11.60 -12.23 -9.63
N PRO A 174 -12.38 -13.32 -9.51
CA PRO A 174 -11.98 -14.50 -8.75
C PRO A 174 -10.64 -15.07 -9.22
N ASP A 175 -10.43 -15.21 -10.53
CA ASP A 175 -9.16 -15.68 -11.11
C ASP A 175 -8.02 -14.70 -10.81
N GLY A 176 -8.30 -13.38 -10.81
CA GLY A 176 -7.35 -12.36 -10.41
C GLY A 176 -6.89 -12.51 -8.96
N ILE A 177 -7.81 -12.82 -8.04
CA ILE A 177 -7.49 -13.09 -6.63
C ILE A 177 -6.77 -14.43 -6.47
N ALA A 178 -7.18 -15.48 -7.17
CA ALA A 178 -6.48 -16.76 -7.18
C ALA A 178 -5.04 -16.65 -7.71
N ARG A 179 -4.82 -15.76 -8.70
CA ARG A 179 -3.48 -15.44 -9.20
C ARG A 179 -2.62 -14.68 -8.20
N PHE A 180 -3.23 -13.87 -7.32
CA PHE A 180 -2.51 -13.17 -6.25
C PHE A 180 -2.25 -14.06 -5.02
N PHE A 181 -3.15 -15.00 -4.72
CA PHE A 181 -3.02 -16.01 -3.68
C PHE A 181 -2.91 -17.43 -4.28
N PRO A 182 -1.83 -17.74 -5.04
CA PRO A 182 -1.66 -19.06 -5.62
C PRO A 182 -1.29 -20.08 -4.55
N VAL A 183 -1.70 -21.33 -4.78
CA VAL A 183 -1.32 -22.47 -3.93
C VAL A 183 0.04 -22.97 -4.39
N GLY A 184 1.02 -22.90 -3.48
CA GLY A 184 2.33 -23.51 -3.68
C GLY A 184 2.25 -25.02 -3.45
N SER A 185 2.54 -25.80 -4.48
CA SER A 185 2.68 -27.25 -4.37
C SER A 185 4.16 -27.60 -4.47
N GLY A 186 4.74 -28.14 -3.39
CA GLY A 186 6.16 -28.52 -3.36
C GLY A 186 6.54 -29.65 -4.33
N HIS A 187 5.60 -30.16 -5.15
CA HIS A 187 5.78 -31.36 -5.96
C HIS A 187 5.15 -31.35 -7.36
N THR A 188 4.72 -30.21 -7.92
CA THR A 188 4.11 -30.22 -9.28
C THR A 188 4.48 -29.02 -10.16
N THR A 189 4.87 -29.34 -11.39
CA THR A 189 5.44 -28.52 -12.47
C THR A 189 4.52 -27.45 -13.09
N SER A 190 3.53 -26.91 -12.36
CA SER A 190 2.55 -25.99 -12.95
C SER A 190 2.44 -24.61 -12.30
N SER A 191 2.88 -24.42 -11.05
CA SER A 191 3.08 -23.08 -10.49
C SER A 191 4.09 -23.12 -9.34
N SER A 192 5.25 -22.52 -9.58
CA SER A 192 6.38 -22.33 -8.66
C SER A 192 6.15 -21.21 -7.63
N SER A 193 5.11 -20.40 -7.86
CA SER A 193 4.67 -19.32 -6.98
C SER A 193 3.58 -19.81 -6.01
N GLY A 194 3.63 -19.29 -4.78
CA GLY A 194 2.57 -19.46 -3.78
C GLY A 194 3.00 -20.12 -2.47
N LEU A 195 2.03 -20.24 -1.56
CA LEU A 195 2.20 -20.87 -0.25
C LEU A 195 1.43 -22.19 -0.18
N PRO A 196 1.91 -23.19 0.59
CA PRO A 196 1.13 -24.38 0.90
C PRO A 196 -0.17 -23.98 1.62
N LEU A 197 -1.24 -24.76 1.41
CA LEU A 197 -2.56 -24.47 1.97
C LEU A 197 -2.54 -24.21 3.49
N LYS A 198 -1.72 -24.97 4.23
CA LYS A 198 -1.56 -24.82 5.69
C LYS A 198 -1.06 -23.43 6.13
N LEU A 199 -0.39 -22.68 5.25
CA LEU A 199 0.09 -21.32 5.51
C LEU A 199 -0.83 -20.29 4.84
N LEU A 200 -1.34 -20.60 3.64
CA LEU A 200 -2.16 -19.68 2.85
C LEU A 200 -3.53 -19.43 3.47
N LEU A 201 -4.20 -20.46 4.00
CA LEU A 201 -5.55 -20.32 4.60
C LEU A 201 -5.57 -19.41 5.84
N PRO A 202 -4.64 -19.53 6.81
CA PRO A 202 -4.54 -18.58 7.91
C PRO A 202 -4.29 -17.13 7.46
N ILE A 203 -3.44 -16.93 6.45
CA ILE A 203 -3.17 -15.60 5.88
C ILE A 203 -4.44 -15.03 5.22
N LEU A 204 -5.14 -15.82 4.39
CA LEU A 204 -6.39 -15.40 3.77
C LEU A 204 -7.46 -15.04 4.81
N SER A 205 -7.57 -15.82 5.89
CA SER A 205 -8.51 -15.56 6.97
C SER A 205 -8.20 -14.26 7.69
N GLY A 206 -6.93 -14.02 8.02
CA GLY A 206 -6.54 -12.77 8.67
C GLY A 206 -6.69 -11.55 7.75
N VAL A 207 -6.33 -11.65 6.46
CA VAL A 207 -6.60 -10.59 5.48
C VAL A 207 -8.09 -10.30 5.39
N ARG A 208 -8.93 -11.34 5.38
CA ARG A 208 -10.39 -11.19 5.36
C ARG A 208 -10.91 -10.44 6.58
N ASP A 209 -10.37 -10.73 7.76
CA ASP A 209 -10.76 -10.10 9.02
C ASP A 209 -10.33 -8.62 9.07
N ASP A 210 -9.10 -8.29 8.68
CA ASP A 210 -8.65 -6.90 8.56
C ASP A 210 -9.53 -6.11 7.57
N VAL A 211 -9.86 -6.69 6.41
CA VAL A 211 -10.74 -6.04 5.42
C VAL A 211 -12.14 -5.82 6.00
N ALA A 212 -12.65 -6.75 6.82
CA ALA A 212 -13.95 -6.62 7.47
C ALA A 212 -13.93 -5.51 8.52
N GLU A 213 -12.85 -5.37 9.29
CA GLU A 213 -12.71 -4.28 10.25
C GLU A 213 -12.57 -2.92 9.56
N ILE A 214 -11.76 -2.84 8.49
CA ILE A 214 -11.67 -1.65 7.63
C ILE A 214 -13.06 -1.25 7.11
N ARG A 215 -13.87 -2.22 6.69
CA ARG A 215 -15.23 -1.98 6.22
C ARG A 215 -16.09 -1.30 7.28
N GLU A 216 -16.07 -1.80 8.51
CA GLU A 216 -16.84 -1.23 9.61
C GLU A 216 -16.36 0.17 10.01
N VAL A 217 -15.04 0.38 10.08
CA VAL A 217 -14.44 1.69 10.34
C VAL A 217 -14.84 2.69 9.25
N MET A 218 -14.70 2.32 7.98
CA MET A 218 -15.04 3.20 6.85
C MET A 218 -16.54 3.51 6.78
N ALA A 219 -17.41 2.59 7.25
CA ALA A 219 -18.85 2.83 7.31
C ALA A 219 -19.26 3.81 8.41
N ALA A 220 -18.45 3.92 9.47
CA ALA A 220 -18.66 4.88 10.56
C ALA A 220 -18.09 6.27 10.26
N LEU A 221 -17.21 6.39 9.27
CA LEU A 221 -16.53 7.65 8.93
C LEU A 221 -17.19 8.37 7.76
N GLU A 222 -17.37 9.68 7.92
CA GLU A 222 -17.81 10.56 6.84
C GLU A 222 -16.61 11.09 6.05
N LEU A 223 -16.04 10.21 5.22
CA LEU A 223 -14.94 10.52 4.31
C LEU A 223 -15.41 10.44 2.85
N ARG A 224 -14.68 11.12 1.97
CA ARG A 224 -14.73 10.86 0.53
C ARG A 224 -13.32 10.57 0.08
N MET A 225 -13.10 9.36 -0.44
CA MET A 225 -11.78 8.91 -0.87
C MET A 225 -11.81 8.61 -2.36
N VAL A 226 -11.24 9.51 -3.16
CA VAL A 226 -11.12 9.31 -4.60
C VAL A 226 -9.78 8.69 -4.93
N ALA A 227 -9.80 7.62 -5.73
CA ALA A 227 -8.61 6.93 -6.25
C ALA A 227 -7.64 6.38 -5.19
N GLY A 228 -8.06 6.29 -3.93
CA GLY A 228 -7.36 5.57 -2.88
C GLY A 228 -7.35 4.06 -3.13
N SER A 229 -6.51 3.36 -2.40
CA SER A 229 -6.29 1.93 -2.59
C SER A 229 -6.27 1.17 -1.27
N LEU A 230 -6.73 -0.07 -1.32
CA LEU A 230 -6.45 -1.09 -0.32
C LEU A 230 -5.20 -1.86 -0.78
N LEU A 231 -4.14 -1.79 0.00
CA LEU A 231 -2.89 -2.51 -0.21
C LEU A 231 -2.89 -3.78 0.64
N VAL A 232 -2.63 -4.91 0.01
CA VAL A 232 -2.45 -6.21 0.67
C VAL A 232 -1.03 -6.68 0.42
N ILE A 233 -0.29 -7.01 1.47
CA ILE A 233 1.04 -7.60 1.39
C ILE A 233 1.07 -8.89 2.20
N TYR A 234 1.71 -9.95 1.71
CA TYR A 234 1.97 -11.14 2.51
C TYR A 234 3.32 -11.78 2.18
N GLU A 235 3.87 -12.53 3.14
CA GLU A 235 5.16 -13.22 3.01
C GLU A 235 5.05 -14.41 2.04
N ALA A 236 5.95 -14.49 1.06
CA ALA A 236 6.03 -15.64 0.15
C ALA A 236 7.02 -16.72 0.61
N ASP A 237 7.96 -16.39 1.50
CA ASP A 237 8.91 -17.35 2.04
C ASP A 237 8.21 -18.31 3.02
N TRP A 238 8.29 -19.61 2.76
CA TRP A 238 7.54 -20.60 3.52
C TRP A 238 8.00 -20.72 4.98
N ALA A 239 9.32 -20.63 5.22
CA ALA A 239 9.86 -20.75 6.56
C ALA A 239 9.51 -19.52 7.38
N ARG A 240 9.70 -18.33 6.80
CA ARG A 240 9.36 -17.06 7.44
C ARG A 240 7.86 -16.90 7.68
N ALA A 241 7.01 -17.27 6.72
CA ALA A 241 5.57 -17.25 6.90
C ALA A 241 5.12 -18.21 8.02
N GLU A 242 5.72 -19.41 8.12
CA GLU A 242 5.42 -20.34 9.20
C GLU A 242 5.89 -19.83 10.58
N GLU A 243 7.03 -19.15 10.65
CA GLU A 243 7.52 -18.49 11.86
C GLU A 243 6.59 -17.35 12.30
N MET A 244 6.27 -16.43 11.39
CA MET A 244 5.39 -15.29 11.65
C MET A 244 3.99 -15.71 12.12
N LEU A 245 3.45 -16.80 11.56
CA LEU A 245 2.16 -17.35 12.00
C LEU A 245 2.23 -17.98 13.42
N LYS A 246 3.39 -18.52 13.83
CA LYS A 246 3.58 -19.15 15.16
C LYS A 246 3.76 -18.12 16.28
N CYS A 247 4.42 -17.00 16.00
CA CYS A 247 4.67 -15.96 17.01
C CYS A 247 3.39 -15.26 17.48
N GLY A 248 2.27 -15.43 16.76
CA GLY A 248 1.03 -14.71 17.04
C GLY A 248 1.17 -13.23 16.67
N TYR A 249 0.07 -12.58 16.32
CA TYR A 249 0.06 -11.14 16.01
C TYR A 249 0.37 -10.33 17.27
N VAL A 250 1.65 -10.22 17.63
CA VAL A 250 2.09 -9.26 18.63
C VAL A 250 2.72 -8.12 17.84
N VAL A 251 1.93 -7.07 17.63
CA VAL A 251 2.50 -5.76 17.35
C VAL A 251 3.17 -5.36 18.66
N GLU A 252 4.44 -5.69 18.82
CA GLU A 252 5.23 -5.14 19.91
C GLU A 252 5.29 -3.64 19.66
N GLU A 253 4.52 -2.87 20.44
CA GLU A 253 4.76 -1.44 20.61
C GLU A 253 6.24 -1.30 21.01
N GLU A 254 6.96 -0.41 20.34
CA GLU A 254 8.39 -0.20 20.56
C GLU A 254 8.63 0.25 22.01
N GLU A 255 8.83 -0.69 22.92
CA GLU A 255 9.56 -0.43 24.16
C GLU A 255 11.05 -0.42 23.78
N GLU A 256 11.67 0.74 23.95
CA GLU A 256 13.12 0.93 23.83
C GLU A 256 13.81 0.06 24.89
N GLU A 257 14.13 -1.19 24.56
CA GLU A 257 15.09 -1.97 25.36
C GLU A 257 16.51 -1.52 25.00
N GLU A 258 17.08 -0.69 25.88
CA GLU A 258 18.52 -0.58 26.07
C GLU A 258 19.04 -1.97 26.50
N ASP A 259 19.86 -2.63 25.66
CA ASP A 259 21.28 -2.86 25.94
C ASP A 259 21.91 -4.14 25.31
N GLU A 260 23.23 -3.98 25.12
CA GLU A 260 24.31 -4.97 25.10
C GLU A 260 24.71 -5.68 23.79
N GLU A 261 25.95 -5.38 23.40
CA GLU A 261 26.72 -5.94 22.30
C GLU A 261 26.94 -7.45 22.42
N GLU A 262 26.58 -8.24 21.41
CA GLU A 262 27.38 -9.38 20.95
C GLU A 262 27.23 -9.57 19.43
N SER A 263 28.38 -9.75 18.78
CA SER A 263 28.51 -9.91 17.33
C SER A 263 28.13 -11.32 16.87
N ASP A 264 27.25 -11.42 15.87
CA ASP A 264 27.45 -12.23 14.67
C ASP A 264 26.41 -11.84 13.59
N GLU A 265 26.90 -11.75 12.35
CA GLU A 265 26.21 -11.23 11.16
C GLU A 265 24.98 -12.07 10.76
N ASP A 266 23.80 -11.67 11.20
CA ASP A 266 22.51 -11.82 10.51
C ASP A 266 21.51 -10.93 11.26
N GLU A 267 21.33 -9.67 10.84
CA GLU A 267 20.28 -8.80 11.39
C GLU A 267 18.93 -9.51 11.22
N LYS A 268 18.46 -10.19 12.27
CA LYS A 268 17.12 -10.78 12.32
C LYS A 268 16.13 -9.62 12.24
N LYS A 269 15.65 -9.32 11.03
CA LYS A 269 14.53 -8.40 10.81
C LYS A 269 13.43 -8.70 11.84
N LYS A 270 13.06 -7.73 12.68
CA LYS A 270 11.98 -7.84 13.67
C LYS A 270 10.79 -8.62 13.09
N ASN A 271 10.23 -9.55 13.86
CA ASN A 271 9.16 -10.43 13.42
C ASN A 271 7.85 -9.63 13.26
N GLY A 272 7.60 -9.12 12.06
CA GLY A 272 6.32 -8.52 11.67
C GLY A 272 5.24 -9.56 11.37
N PRO A 273 3.98 -9.13 11.18
CA PRO A 273 2.89 -10.04 10.85
C PRO A 273 3.10 -10.72 9.49
N PRO A 274 2.53 -11.93 9.26
CA PRO A 274 2.68 -12.68 8.01
C PRO A 274 2.00 -12.01 6.80
N PHE A 275 1.15 -11.01 7.06
CA PHE A 275 0.55 -10.13 6.08
C PHE A 275 0.26 -8.75 6.68
N VAL A 276 -0.03 -7.77 5.84
CA VAL A 276 -0.62 -6.48 6.23
C VAL A 276 -1.70 -6.07 5.23
N VAL A 277 -2.76 -5.42 5.75
CA VAL A 277 -3.79 -4.77 4.95
C VAL A 277 -3.88 -3.29 5.35
N LYS A 278 -3.68 -2.38 4.40
CA LYS A 278 -3.66 -0.92 4.67
C LYS A 278 -4.37 -0.13 3.58
N LEU A 279 -5.08 0.91 3.95
CA LEU A 279 -5.56 1.96 3.06
C LEU A 279 -4.41 2.95 2.77
N ILE A 280 -4.22 3.27 1.49
CA ILE A 280 -3.18 4.17 1.00
C ILE A 280 -3.71 5.15 -0.05
N ASP A 281 -2.87 6.10 -0.44
CA ASP A 281 -3.13 7.12 -1.49
C ASP A 281 -4.27 8.09 -1.14
N PHE A 282 -4.04 8.96 -0.14
CA PHE A 282 -5.02 9.93 0.35
C PHE A 282 -4.97 11.30 -0.34
N ALA A 283 -4.27 11.41 -1.47
CA ALA A 283 -4.07 12.66 -2.20
C ALA A 283 -5.35 13.38 -2.65
N HIS A 284 -6.45 12.63 -2.72
CA HIS A 284 -7.77 13.09 -3.11
C HIS A 284 -8.83 12.68 -2.07
N THR A 285 -8.44 12.66 -0.79
CA THR A 285 -9.34 12.33 0.32
C THR A 285 -9.73 13.58 1.08
N ARG A 286 -11.01 13.72 1.42
CA ARG A 286 -11.54 14.82 2.23
C ARG A 286 -12.49 14.31 3.30
N VAL A 287 -12.59 15.07 4.39
CA VAL A 287 -13.67 14.92 5.36
C VAL A 287 -14.97 15.45 4.74
N ALA A 288 -16.06 14.73 4.93
CA ALA A 288 -17.34 14.93 4.26
C ALA A 288 -18.50 14.96 5.26
N THR A 289 -18.34 15.76 6.32
CA THR A 289 -19.27 15.81 7.45
C THR A 289 -20.70 16.10 7.01
N GLY A 290 -21.65 15.27 7.44
CA GLY A 290 -23.07 15.34 7.10
C GLY A 290 -23.44 14.75 5.74
N GLU A 291 -22.48 14.22 4.98
CA GLU A 291 -22.75 13.57 3.69
C GLU A 291 -22.91 12.04 3.82
N GLY A 292 -22.75 11.46 5.01
CA GLY A 292 -22.75 10.01 5.21
C GLY A 292 -21.49 9.30 4.69
N PRO A 293 -21.45 7.96 4.72
CA PRO A 293 -20.27 7.20 4.33
C PRO A 293 -20.04 7.18 2.81
N ASP A 294 -18.82 6.82 2.39
CA ASP A 294 -18.47 6.68 0.97
C ASP A 294 -18.98 5.35 0.40
N GLU A 295 -20.21 5.35 -0.11
CA GLU A 295 -20.87 4.17 -0.69
C GLU A 295 -20.08 3.52 -1.84
N GLY A 296 -19.34 4.32 -2.62
CA GLY A 296 -18.52 3.81 -3.72
C GLY A 296 -17.33 3.00 -3.22
N VAL A 297 -16.68 3.48 -2.17
CA VAL A 297 -15.58 2.81 -1.50
C VAL A 297 -16.07 1.58 -0.72
N LEU A 298 -17.16 1.71 0.03
CA LEU A 298 -17.77 0.59 0.77
C LEU A 298 -18.13 -0.57 -0.15
N LYS A 299 -18.78 -0.30 -1.29
CA LYS A 299 -19.05 -1.31 -2.31
C LYS A 299 -17.78 -2.02 -2.80
N GLY A 300 -16.69 -1.27 -2.91
CA GLY A 300 -15.38 -1.81 -3.27
C GLY A 300 -14.87 -2.79 -2.21
N ILE A 301 -14.88 -2.37 -0.95
CA ILE A 301 -14.45 -3.19 0.19
C ILE A 301 -15.32 -4.45 0.31
N ASP A 302 -16.64 -4.32 0.21
CA ASP A 302 -17.59 -5.45 0.20
C ASP A 302 -17.28 -6.44 -0.95
N THR A 303 -16.84 -5.94 -2.10
CA THR A 303 -16.40 -6.80 -3.20
C THR A 303 -15.10 -7.52 -2.88
N VAL A 304 -14.12 -6.85 -2.26
CA VAL A 304 -12.88 -7.51 -1.81
C VAL A 304 -13.20 -8.64 -0.83
N LEU A 305 -14.05 -8.39 0.17
CA LEU A 305 -14.49 -9.41 1.13
C LEU A 305 -15.08 -10.62 0.42
N ARG A 306 -16.06 -10.41 -0.46
CA ARG A 306 -16.69 -11.49 -1.22
C ARG A 306 -15.70 -12.30 -2.06
N LEU A 307 -14.69 -11.66 -2.63
CA LEU A 307 -13.67 -12.34 -3.43
C LEU A 307 -12.72 -13.17 -2.54
N ILE A 308 -12.33 -12.65 -1.38
CA ILE A 308 -11.52 -13.39 -0.41
C ILE A 308 -12.31 -14.57 0.16
N ASP A 309 -13.57 -14.36 0.57
CA ASP A 309 -14.48 -15.44 1.02
C ASP A 309 -14.70 -16.48 -0.09
N GLY A 310 -14.73 -16.06 -1.36
CA GLY A 310 -14.76 -16.95 -2.51
C GLY A 310 -13.50 -17.80 -2.62
N ARG A 311 -12.33 -17.18 -2.43
CA ARG A 311 -11.04 -17.86 -2.49
C ARG A 311 -10.84 -18.83 -1.33
N ILE A 312 -11.25 -18.48 -0.11
CA ILE A 312 -11.19 -19.39 1.05
C ILE A 312 -12.02 -20.65 0.77
N ARG A 313 -13.29 -20.49 0.35
CA ARG A 313 -14.18 -21.62 0.03
C ARG A 313 -13.70 -22.51 -1.11
N GLU A 314 -12.88 -22.00 -2.02
CA GLU A 314 -12.28 -22.79 -3.09
C GLU A 314 -11.15 -23.70 -2.58
N LEU A 315 -10.50 -23.30 -1.48
CA LEU A 315 -9.31 -23.96 -0.93
C LEU A 315 -9.60 -24.90 0.24
N GLU A 316 -10.81 -24.83 0.81
CA GLU A 316 -11.35 -25.75 1.81
C GLU A 316 -12.00 -26.99 1.18
#